data_AF-A0A919ZGP0-F1
#
_entry.id   AF-A0A919ZGP0-F1
#
_cell.length_a   1.000
_cell.length_b   1.000
_cell.length_c   1.000
_cell.angle_alpha   90.00
_cell.angle_beta   90.00
_cell.angle_gamma   90.00
#
_symmetry.space_group_name_H-M   'P 1'
#
loop_
_entity.id
_entity.type
_entity.pdbx_description
1 polymer ?
#
loop_
_entity_poly.entity_id
_entity_poly.type
_entity_poly.pdbx_seq_one_letter_code
_entity_poly.pdbx_strand_id
1 'polypeptide(L)'
;MTLLCHHPDLGSRLTMSEHSVNEQKGAGLGTLPAAEQQELSRDNDRYKGKFGFPFIIAVKGKTPEEIGKALKERLEHTPEEEFRTALEEVYLISWYRLTSWMEQNMTEERV
;
A
#
# COMPACT_ATOMS: atom_id res chain seq x y z
N MET A 1 4.41 -5.30 -17.22
CA MET A 1 5.11 -4.84 -15.99
C MET A 1 5.06 -3.32 -15.75
N THR A 2 4.52 -2.51 -16.66
CA THR A 2 4.60 -1.04 -16.54
C THR A 2 3.64 -0.45 -15.49
N LEU A 3 2.45 -1.03 -15.29
CA LEU A 3 1.42 -0.52 -14.38
C LEU A 3 1.86 -0.49 -12.91
N LEU A 4 2.41 -1.61 -12.39
CA LEU A 4 2.85 -1.72 -10.99
C LEU A 4 4.08 -0.86 -10.70
N CYS A 5 4.97 -0.69 -11.68
CA CYS A 5 6.20 0.08 -11.51
C CYS A 5 6.04 1.59 -11.76
N HIS A 6 4.99 2.01 -12.47
CA HIS A 6 4.70 3.43 -12.77
C HIS A 6 3.54 4.00 -11.96
N HIS A 7 2.98 3.25 -11.01
CA HIS A 7 2.08 3.87 -10.03
C HIS A 7 2.92 4.82 -9.16
N PRO A 8 2.83 6.15 -9.33
CA PRO A 8 3.79 7.09 -8.74
C PRO A 8 3.67 7.19 -7.21
N ASP A 9 2.69 6.49 -6.63
CA ASP A 9 2.18 6.79 -5.29
C ASP A 9 2.40 5.68 -4.26
N LEU A 10 2.80 4.47 -4.68
CA LEU A 10 2.81 3.30 -3.83
C LEU A 10 4.03 2.43 -4.14
N GLY A 11 5.12 2.66 -3.41
CA GLY A 11 6.21 1.68 -3.40
C GLY A 11 7.59 2.18 -2.99
N SER A 12 7.80 3.49 -2.87
CA SER A 12 9.08 4.00 -2.39
C SER A 12 8.88 5.15 -1.42
N ARG A 13 9.49 5.01 -0.24
CA ARG A 13 9.72 6.03 0.78
C ARG A 13 10.37 7.33 0.28
N LEU A 14 10.62 7.47 -1.03
CA LEU A 14 11.42 8.52 -1.64
C LEU A 14 10.62 9.50 -2.52
N THR A 15 9.33 9.25 -2.77
CA THR A 15 8.46 10.22 -3.46
C THR A 15 7.03 10.00 -3.02
N MET A 16 6.74 10.34 -1.76
CA MET A 16 5.37 10.31 -1.23
C MET A 16 4.64 11.57 -1.68
N SER A 17 3.55 11.43 -2.43
CA SER A 17 2.57 12.52 -2.58
C SER A 17 1.83 12.74 -1.24
N GLU A 18 1.26 13.92 -1.03
CA GLU A 18 0.50 14.24 0.20
C GLU A 18 -0.67 13.27 0.45
N HIS A 19 -1.22 12.66 -0.61
CA HIS A 19 -2.27 11.65 -0.52
C HIS A 19 -1.76 10.32 0.08
N SER A 20 -0.54 9.89 -0.28
CA SER A 20 0.10 8.67 0.26
C SER A 20 0.42 8.79 1.76
N VAL A 21 0.73 10.01 2.23
CA VAL A 21 0.97 10.31 3.65
C VAL A 21 -0.33 10.21 4.46
N ASN A 22 -1.45 10.71 3.95
CA ASN A 22 -2.72 10.65 4.67
C ASN A 22 -3.28 9.23 4.73
N GLU A 23 -3.11 8.45 3.66
CA GLU A 23 -3.49 7.03 3.61
C GLU A 23 -2.70 6.20 4.64
N GLN A 24 -1.40 6.44 4.81
CA GLN A 24 -0.56 5.71 5.77
C GLN A 24 -0.68 6.19 7.22
N LYS A 25 -1.02 7.47 7.46
CA LYS A 25 -1.26 8.01 8.80
C LYS A 25 -2.41 7.28 9.52
N GLY A 26 -3.46 6.90 8.79
CA GLY A 26 -4.58 6.13 9.33
C GLY A 26 -4.22 4.71 9.76
N ALA A 27 -3.10 4.17 9.28
CA ALA A 27 -2.66 2.80 9.56
C ALA A 27 -1.57 2.71 10.64
N GLY A 28 -1.17 3.82 11.29
CA GLY A 28 -0.21 3.79 12.40
C GLY A 28 1.23 3.39 12.03
N LEU A 29 1.54 3.26 10.73
CA LEU A 29 2.88 2.85 10.26
C LEU A 29 3.99 3.86 10.64
N GLY A 30 3.62 5.11 10.89
CA GLY A 30 4.54 6.17 11.32
C GLY A 30 4.96 6.11 12.79
N THR A 31 4.29 5.30 13.62
CA THR A 31 4.53 5.23 15.07
C THR A 31 5.18 3.91 15.52
N LEU A 32 5.57 3.05 14.58
CA LEU A 32 6.19 1.77 14.89
C LEU A 32 7.55 1.91 15.58
N PRO A 33 7.89 1.03 16.54
CA PRO A 33 9.24 0.92 17.09
C PRO A 33 10.29 0.72 16.00
N ALA A 34 11.52 1.22 16.24
CA ALA A 34 12.60 1.16 15.25
C ALA A 34 12.93 -0.28 14.79
N ALA A 35 12.81 -1.27 15.66
CA ALA A 35 13.02 -2.67 15.33
C ALA A 35 12.00 -3.19 14.30
N GLU A 36 10.71 -2.89 14.50
CA GLU A 36 9.63 -3.30 13.60
C GLU A 36 9.72 -2.61 12.24
N GLN A 37 10.13 -1.33 12.22
CA GLN A 37 10.41 -0.63 10.96
C GLN A 37 11.57 -1.27 10.18
N GLN A 38 12.58 -1.78 10.88
CA GLN A 38 13.71 -2.46 10.25
C GLN A 38 13.30 -3.82 9.68
N GLU A 39 12.48 -4.59 10.40
CA GLU A 39 11.93 -5.84 9.89
C GLU A 39 11.08 -5.62 8.65
N LEU A 40 10.12 -4.68 8.70
CA LEU A 40 9.30 -4.33 7.56
C LEU A 40 10.14 -3.88 6.35
N SER A 41 11.22 -3.12 6.58
CA SER A 41 12.11 -2.72 5.49
C SER A 41 12.80 -3.92 4.84
N ARG A 42 13.31 -4.86 5.64
CA ARG A 42 13.96 -6.08 5.13
C ARG A 42 12.99 -6.96 4.36
N ASP A 43 11.77 -7.11 4.87
CA ASP A 43 10.74 -7.92 4.21
C ASP A 43 10.28 -7.26 2.90
N ASN A 44 10.20 -5.92 2.84
CA ASN A 44 9.93 -5.18 1.60
C ASN A 44 11.03 -5.38 0.55
N ASP A 45 12.31 -5.35 0.96
CA ASP A 45 13.43 -5.59 0.05
C ASP A 45 13.41 -7.03 -0.49
N ARG A 46 13.15 -8.01 0.38
CA ARG A 46 12.98 -9.42 -0.02
C ARG A 46 11.80 -9.58 -1.00
N TYR A 47 10.68 -8.93 -0.71
CA TYR A 47 9.49 -8.97 -1.54
C TYR A 47 9.78 -8.42 -2.94
N LYS A 48 10.39 -7.22 -3.02
CA LYS A 48 10.76 -6.60 -4.29
C LYS A 48 11.76 -7.46 -5.07
N GLY A 49 12.73 -8.06 -4.37
CA GLY A 49 13.68 -8.99 -4.98
C GLY A 49 13.02 -10.25 -5.56
N LYS A 50 12.00 -10.79 -4.88
CA LYS A 50 11.29 -12.00 -5.30
C LYS A 50 10.33 -11.74 -6.47
N PHE A 51 9.53 -10.68 -6.40
CA PHE A 51 8.41 -10.47 -7.32
C PHE A 51 8.67 -9.40 -8.39
N GLY A 52 9.69 -8.56 -8.21
CA GLY A 52 10.07 -7.53 -9.19
C GLY A 52 9.22 -6.25 -9.15
N PHE A 53 8.35 -6.09 -8.15
CA PHE A 53 7.54 -4.90 -7.90
C PHE A 53 7.40 -4.65 -6.38
N PRO A 54 7.07 -3.41 -5.94
CA PRO A 54 6.92 -3.10 -4.52
C PRO A 54 5.72 -3.81 -3.90
N PHE A 55 5.76 -4.03 -2.58
CA PHE A 55 4.60 -4.52 -1.85
C PHE A 55 3.48 -3.47 -1.85
N ILE A 56 2.30 -3.88 -2.28
CA ILE A 56 1.12 -3.02 -2.40
C ILE A 56 -0.01 -3.62 -1.58
N ILE A 57 -0.57 -2.85 -0.66
CA ILE A 57 -1.71 -3.23 0.17
C ILE A 57 -2.54 -1.98 0.49
N ALA A 58 -3.85 -2.13 0.47
CA ALA A 58 -4.78 -1.10 0.89
C ALA A 58 -4.79 -1.02 2.43
N VAL A 59 -4.28 0.09 2.95
CA VAL A 59 -4.02 0.29 4.39
C VAL A 59 -5.26 0.74 5.19
N LYS A 60 -6.33 1.17 4.53
CA LYS A 60 -7.56 1.65 5.19
C LYS A 60 -8.14 0.55 6.07
N GLY A 61 -8.25 0.83 7.37
CA GLY A 61 -8.81 -0.09 8.38
C GLY A 61 -7.89 -1.24 8.81
N LYS A 62 -6.60 -1.20 8.45
CA LYS A 62 -5.61 -2.20 8.88
C LYS A 62 -4.63 -1.64 9.90
N THR A 63 -4.20 -2.47 10.84
CA THR A 63 -3.12 -2.15 11.78
C THR A 63 -1.74 -2.44 11.15
N PRO A 64 -0.65 -1.86 11.69
CA PRO A 64 0.71 -2.19 11.25
C PRO A 64 1.04 -3.68 11.34
N GLU A 65 0.53 -4.35 12.38
CA GLU A 65 0.74 -5.77 12.64
C GLU A 65 0.06 -6.63 11.56
N GLU A 66 -1.17 -6.26 11.17
CA GLU A 66 -1.89 -6.92 10.07
C GLU A 66 -1.17 -6.73 8.73
N ILE A 67 -0.62 -5.55 8.49
CA ILE A 67 0.17 -5.26 7.28
C ILE A 67 1.46 -6.10 7.26
N GLY A 68 2.17 -6.17 8.38
CA GLY A 68 3.38 -7.00 8.51
C GLY A 68 3.10 -8.49 8.35
N LYS A 69 1.98 -8.97 8.91
CA LYS A 69 1.52 -10.36 8.72
C LYS A 69 1.20 -10.64 7.26
N ALA A 70 0.44 -9.76 6.60
CA ALA A 70 0.11 -9.92 5.18
C ALA A 70 1.36 -9.93 4.28
N LEU A 71 2.37 -9.11 4.59
CA LEU A 71 3.64 -9.12 3.87
C LEU A 71 4.37 -10.48 4.02
N LYS A 72 4.42 -11.02 5.24
CA LYS A 72 5.05 -12.32 5.53
C LYS A 72 4.30 -13.48 4.85
N GLU A 73 2.98 -13.44 4.84
CA GLU A 73 2.15 -14.45 4.15
C GLU A 73 2.34 -14.39 2.63
N ARG A 74 2.29 -13.18 2.05
CA ARG A 74 2.43 -12.96 0.60
C ARG A 74 3.85 -13.24 0.08
N LEU A 75 4.86 -13.17 0.95
CA LEU A 75 6.21 -13.62 0.62
C LEU A 75 6.29 -15.12 0.29
N GLU A 76 5.31 -15.92 0.69
CA GLU A 76 5.25 -17.36 0.42
C GLU A 76 4.46 -17.69 -0.85
N HIS A 77 3.78 -16.71 -1.47
CA HIS A 77 3.06 -16.89 -2.74
C HIS A 77 3.97 -17.22 -3.93
N THR A 78 3.39 -17.86 -4.95
CA THR A 78 3.97 -17.90 -6.29
C THR A 78 3.92 -16.52 -6.97
N PRO A 79 4.79 -16.25 -7.95
CA PRO A 79 4.75 -14.97 -8.68
C PRO A 79 3.40 -14.66 -9.33
N GLU A 80 2.71 -15.67 -9.83
CA GLU A 80 1.40 -15.53 -10.49
C GLU A 80 0.29 -15.18 -9.50
N GLU A 81 0.24 -15.85 -8.35
CA GLU A 81 -0.68 -15.54 -7.26
C GLU A 81 -0.45 -14.11 -6.77
N GLU A 82 0.81 -13.76 -6.53
CA GLU A 82 1.14 -12.47 -5.96
C GLU A 82 0.86 -11.31 -6.92
N PHE A 83 1.08 -11.51 -8.21
CA PHE A 83 0.71 -10.51 -9.21
C PHE A 83 -0.79 -10.23 -9.21
N ARG A 84 -1.63 -11.28 -9.09
CA ARG A 84 -3.09 -11.11 -8.99
C ARG A 84 -3.49 -10.39 -7.71
N THR A 85 -2.95 -10.81 -6.57
CA THR A 85 -3.22 -10.16 -5.27
C THR A 85 -2.80 -8.69 -5.28
N ALA A 86 -1.62 -8.36 -5.80
CA ALA A 86 -1.18 -6.99 -5.91
C ALA A 86 -2.09 -6.13 -6.81
N LEU A 87 -2.62 -6.71 -7.88
CA LEU A 87 -3.56 -6.02 -8.76
C LEU A 87 -4.91 -5.76 -8.07
N GLU A 88 -5.41 -6.73 -7.30
CA GLU A 88 -6.63 -6.56 -6.48
C GLU A 88 -6.46 -5.43 -5.46
N GLU A 89 -5.31 -5.33 -4.81
CA GLU A 89 -4.99 -4.24 -3.89
C GLU A 89 -4.95 -2.88 -4.61
N VAL A 90 -4.39 -2.81 -5.82
CA VAL A 90 -4.42 -1.58 -6.65
C VAL A 90 -5.85 -1.16 -6.97
N TYR A 91 -6.73 -2.10 -7.31
CA TYR A 91 -8.14 -1.78 -7.56
C TYR A 91 -8.84 -1.26 -6.30
N LEU A 92 -8.56 -1.86 -5.14
CA LEU A 92 -9.14 -1.44 -3.87
C LEU A 92 -8.69 -0.02 -3.48
N ILE A 93 -7.41 0.28 -3.64
CA ILE A 93 -6.87 1.63 -3.39
C ILE A 93 -7.51 2.64 -4.34
N SER A 94 -7.60 2.31 -5.64
CA SER A 94 -8.23 3.17 -6.64
C SER A 94 -9.69 3.45 -6.31
N TRP A 95 -10.42 2.43 -5.85
CA TRP A 95 -11.78 2.57 -5.37
C TRP A 95 -11.87 3.53 -4.17
N TYR A 96 -11.03 3.36 -3.15
CA TYR A 96 -11.02 4.27 -1.99
C TYR A 96 -10.75 5.73 -2.36
N ARG A 97 -9.83 5.95 -3.31
CA ARG A 97 -9.53 7.29 -3.82
C ARG A 97 -10.72 7.90 -4.55
N LEU A 98 -11.36 7.12 -5.43
CA LEU A 98 -12.54 7.56 -6.15
C LEU A 98 -13.70 7.89 -5.19
N THR A 99 -13.97 7.04 -4.20
CA THR A 99 -15.03 7.30 -3.22
C THR A 99 -14.74 8.53 -2.38
N SER A 100 -13.49 8.70 -1.94
CA SER A 100 -13.07 9.88 -1.16
C SER A 100 -13.22 11.17 -1.98
N TRP A 101 -12.84 11.13 -3.27
CA TRP A 101 -13.03 12.25 -4.18
C TRP A 101 -14.52 12.56 -4.39
N MET A 102 -15.36 11.55 -4.62
CA MET A 102 -16.81 11.73 -4.76
C MET A 102 -17.43 12.36 -3.51
N GLU A 103 -17.08 11.88 -2.32
CA GLU A 103 -17.56 12.41 -1.05
C GLU A 103 -17.21 13.89 -0.88
N GLN A 104 -15.98 14.29 -1.25
CA GLN A 104 -15.54 15.69 -1.16
C GLN A 104 -16.25 16.61 -2.18
N ASN A 105 -16.44 16.13 -3.41
CA ASN A 105 -17.00 16.94 -4.50
C ASN A 105 -18.54 16.96 -4.50
N MET A 106 -19.21 15.95 -3.94
CA MET A 106 -20.68 15.98 -3.76
C MET A 106 -21.14 16.91 -2.62
N THR A 107 -20.24 17.30 -1.70
CA THR A 107 -20.53 18.30 -0.67
C THR A 107 -20.47 19.75 -1.18
N GLU A 108 -19.76 20.02 -2.28
CA GLU A 108 -19.59 21.39 -2.81
C GLU A 108 -20.77 21.86 -3.69
N GLU A 109 -21.60 20.95 -4.23
CA GLU A 109 -22.80 21.31 -5.03
C GLU A 109 -24.07 21.57 -4.19
N ARG A 110 -23.98 21.61 -2.85
CA ARG A 110 -25.11 21.87 -1.93
C ARG A 110 -25.04 23.21 -1.18
N VAL A 111 -24.44 24.25 -1.78
CA VAL A 111 -24.50 25.63 -1.26
C VAL A 111 -25.05 26.58 -2.31
#